data_AF-A0A7W1GFV6-F1
#
_entry.id   AF-A0A7W1GFV6-F1
#
_cell.length_a   1.000
_cell.length_b   1.000
_cell.length_c   1.000
_cell.angle_alpha   90.00
_cell.angle_beta   90.00
_cell.angle_gamma   90.00
#
_symmetry.space_group_name_H-M   'P 1'
#
loop_
_entity.id
_entity.type
_entity.pdbx_description
1 polymer ?
#
loop_
_entity_poly.entity_id
_entity_poly.type
_entity_poly.pdbx_seq_one_letter_code
_entity_poly.pdbx_strand_id
1 'polypeptide(L)'
;MRGRLIFPRELLLIEIERHCAEARCNARTRIGLTKQEARVYTGFRCERCEAWNDDMLVEHDVPEWWEELTVTGLDGLRAVEAPQALLPDEANAVVERLSEAWRERARRVAGADDIEDGDGGDAS
;
A
#
# COMPACT_ATOMS: atom_id res chain seq x y z
N MET A 1 -20.29 18.31 36.86
CA MET A 1 -19.49 18.42 35.62
C MET A 1 -20.12 17.53 34.57
N ARG A 2 -20.61 18.07 33.45
CA ARG A 2 -21.11 17.25 32.33
C ARG A 2 -19.93 16.95 31.42
N GLY A 3 -19.49 15.69 31.39
CA GLY A 3 -18.45 15.24 30.47
C GLY A 3 -18.92 15.40 29.02
N ARG A 4 -18.13 16.06 28.19
CA ARG A 4 -18.39 16.17 26.77
C ARG A 4 -17.96 14.85 26.12
N LEU A 5 -18.93 14.03 25.74
CA LEU A 5 -18.68 12.84 24.92
C LEU A 5 -18.31 13.32 23.51
N ILE A 6 -17.06 13.13 23.13
CA ILE A 6 -16.59 13.38 21.77
C ILE A 6 -16.58 12.03 21.04
N PHE A 7 -17.43 11.91 20.03
CA PHE A 7 -17.40 10.78 19.11
C PHE A 7 -16.64 11.22 17.86
N PRO A 8 -15.38 10.81 17.67
CA PRO A 8 -14.66 11.10 16.44
C PRO A 8 -15.41 10.45 15.27
N ARG A 9 -15.72 11.24 14.24
CA ARG A 9 -16.35 10.73 13.01
C ARG A 9 -15.22 10.29 12.10
N GLU A 10 -15.02 8.99 11.97
CA GLU A 10 -14.09 8.43 11.01
C GLU A 10 -14.83 8.09 9.71
N LEU A 11 -14.19 8.33 8.58
CA LEU A 11 -14.76 7.99 7.29
C LEU A 11 -14.66 6.47 7.12
N LEU A 12 -15.81 5.83 7.00
CA LEU A 12 -15.90 4.48 6.45
C LEU A 12 -15.36 4.54 5.02
N LEU A 13 -14.33 3.74 4.73
CA LEU A 13 -13.59 3.85 3.47
C LEU A 13 -13.83 2.67 2.56
N ILE A 14 -13.93 1.46 3.12
CA ILE A 14 -14.26 0.26 2.36
C ILE A 14 -15.36 -0.53 3.06
N GLU A 15 -16.16 -1.22 2.25
CA GLU A 15 -17.16 -2.16 2.70
C GLU A 15 -16.96 -3.45 1.91
N ILE A 16 -16.63 -4.53 2.62
CA ILE A 16 -16.38 -5.84 2.02
C ILE A 16 -17.44 -6.83 2.49
N GLU A 17 -17.67 -7.85 1.68
CA GLU A 17 -18.56 -8.95 2.01
C GLU A 17 -17.75 -10.23 2.17
N ARG A 18 -17.97 -10.94 3.28
CA ARG A 18 -17.34 -12.22 3.60
C ARG A 18 -18.36 -13.24 4.04
N HIS A 19 -18.03 -14.50 3.87
CA HIS A 19 -18.83 -15.61 4.37
C HIS A 19 -18.11 -16.25 5.55
N CYS A 20 -18.88 -16.63 6.57
CA CYS A 20 -18.33 -17.38 7.69
C CYS A 20 -17.78 -18.73 7.21
N ALA A 21 -16.55 -19.05 7.61
CA ALA A 21 -15.84 -20.28 7.23
C ALA A 21 -16.45 -21.54 7.87
N GLU A 22 -17.25 -21.39 8.93
CA GLU A 22 -17.96 -22.50 9.55
C GLU A 22 -18.99 -23.09 8.57
N ALA A 23 -18.77 -24.35 8.16
CA ALA A 23 -19.53 -25.03 7.12
C ALA A 23 -21.05 -25.08 7.39
N ARG A 24 -21.44 -25.12 8.67
CA ARG A 24 -22.85 -25.12 9.07
C ARG A 24 -23.47 -23.73 9.14
N CYS A 25 -22.66 -22.69 9.25
CA CYS A 25 -23.12 -21.31 9.37
C CYS A 25 -23.23 -20.65 8.00
N ASN A 26 -22.08 -20.56 7.28
CA ASN A 26 -21.92 -19.88 6.00
C ASN A 26 -22.65 -18.52 5.90
N ALA A 27 -22.80 -17.83 7.04
CA ALA A 27 -23.53 -16.57 7.10
C ALA A 27 -22.70 -15.49 6.40
N ARG A 28 -23.40 -14.62 5.69
CA ARG A 28 -22.82 -13.49 4.99
C ARG A 28 -22.68 -12.33 5.96
N THR A 29 -21.48 -11.78 6.06
CA THR A 29 -21.13 -10.67 6.94
C THR A 29 -20.58 -9.54 6.10
N ARG A 30 -21.12 -8.34 6.33
CA ARG A 30 -20.67 -7.12 5.70
C ARG A 30 -19.80 -6.37 6.69
N ILE A 31 -18.56 -6.12 6.30
CA ILE A 31 -17.54 -5.55 7.16
C ILE A 31 -17.20 -4.18 6.61
N GLY A 32 -17.50 -3.15 7.40
CA GLY A 32 -17.07 -1.80 7.12
C GLY A 32 -15.74 -1.54 7.80
N LEU A 33 -14.77 -0.99 7.06
CA LEU A 33 -13.45 -0.64 7.60
C LEU A 33 -13.09 0.81 7.26
N THR A 34 -12.53 1.51 8.24
CA THR A 34 -11.77 2.75 8.02
C THR A 34 -10.37 2.43 7.48
N LYS A 35 -9.59 3.45 7.09
CA LYS A 35 -8.19 3.27 6.65
C LYS A 35 -7.35 2.58 7.72
N GLN A 36 -7.58 2.95 8.98
CA GLN A 36 -6.79 2.44 10.10
C GLN A 36 -7.18 0.99 10.41
N GLU A 37 -8.48 0.69 10.39
CA GLU A 37 -8.97 -0.68 10.60
C GLU A 37 -8.50 -1.61 9.47
N ALA A 38 -8.54 -1.16 8.21
CA ALA A 38 -8.06 -1.92 7.07
C ALA A 38 -6.55 -2.26 7.18
N ARG A 39 -5.72 -1.37 7.76
CA ARG A 39 -4.28 -1.61 7.98
C ARG A 39 -3.99 -2.74 8.97
N VAL A 40 -4.88 -2.97 9.92
CA VAL A 40 -4.70 -3.95 11.00
C VAL A 40 -5.70 -5.10 10.90
N TYR A 41 -6.38 -5.22 9.76
CA TYR A 41 -7.40 -6.23 9.53
C TYR A 41 -6.77 -7.63 9.46
N THR A 42 -7.23 -8.53 10.32
CA THR A 42 -6.75 -9.93 10.41
C THR A 42 -7.90 -10.94 10.43
N GLY A 43 -9.14 -10.48 10.30
CA GLY A 43 -10.31 -11.34 10.39
C GLY A 43 -11.55 -10.64 10.88
N PHE A 44 -12.60 -11.43 11.08
CA PHE A 44 -13.87 -10.93 11.60
C PHE A 44 -14.59 -11.96 12.46
N ARG A 45 -15.40 -11.45 13.40
CA ARG A 45 -16.31 -12.27 14.19
C ARG A 45 -17.66 -12.39 13.47
N CYS A 46 -18.12 -13.60 13.26
CA CYS A 46 -19.43 -13.84 12.65
C CYS A 46 -20.56 -13.41 13.60
N GLU A 47 -21.48 -12.57 13.17
CA GLU A 47 -22.62 -12.13 13.99
C GLU A 47 -23.61 -13.25 14.34
N ARG A 48 -23.61 -14.35 13.56
CA ARG A 48 -24.57 -15.44 13.73
C ARG A 48 -24.10 -16.54 14.67
N CYS A 49 -22.87 -17.01 14.47
CA CYS A 49 -22.30 -18.12 15.25
C CYS A 49 -21.20 -17.67 16.21
N GLU A 50 -20.84 -16.38 16.18
CA GLU A 50 -19.82 -15.76 17.03
C GLU A 50 -18.40 -16.30 16.87
N ALA A 51 -18.19 -17.24 15.93
CA ALA A 51 -16.87 -17.75 15.60
C ALA A 51 -16.00 -16.65 14.98
N TRP A 52 -14.71 -16.69 15.33
CA TRP A 52 -13.67 -15.91 14.67
C TRP A 52 -13.33 -16.53 13.32
N ASN A 53 -13.17 -15.70 12.30
CA ASN A 53 -12.77 -16.10 10.95
C ASN A 53 -11.48 -15.35 10.64
N ASP A 54 -10.36 -16.07 10.51
CA ASP A 54 -9.12 -15.50 10.03
C ASP A 54 -9.28 -15.13 8.54
N ASP A 55 -9.04 -13.85 8.23
CA ASP A 55 -9.20 -13.30 6.88
C ASP A 55 -8.18 -12.19 6.66
N MET A 56 -7.83 -11.95 5.40
CA MET A 56 -6.95 -10.85 5.02
C MET A 56 -7.56 -10.09 3.84
N LEU A 57 -7.34 -8.78 3.80
CA LEU A 57 -7.72 -7.98 2.64
C LEU A 57 -6.85 -8.36 1.44
N VAL A 58 -7.47 -8.52 0.28
CA VAL A 58 -6.77 -8.69 -1.00
C VAL A 58 -6.83 -7.40 -1.81
N GLU A 59 -6.04 -7.33 -2.88
CA GLU A 59 -5.95 -6.15 -3.75
C GLU A 59 -7.32 -5.66 -4.24
N HIS A 60 -8.24 -6.57 -4.55
CA HIS A 60 -9.60 -6.21 -4.98
C HIS A 60 -10.45 -5.53 -3.89
N ASP A 61 -10.14 -5.76 -2.61
CA ASP A 61 -10.86 -5.12 -1.50
C ASP A 61 -10.36 -3.69 -1.24
N VAL A 62 -9.19 -3.35 -1.77
CA VAL A 62 -8.48 -2.10 -1.52
C VAL A 62 -8.63 -1.18 -2.75
N PRO A 63 -9.18 0.03 -2.59
CA PRO A 63 -9.25 1.00 -3.67
C PRO A 63 -7.86 1.36 -4.19
N GLU A 64 -7.74 1.52 -5.52
CA GLU A 64 -6.47 1.84 -6.20
C GLU A 64 -5.77 3.10 -5.66
N TRP A 65 -6.53 4.08 -5.19
CA TRP A 65 -6.01 5.35 -4.66
C TRP A 65 -5.43 5.25 -3.23
N TRP A 66 -5.37 4.06 -2.61
CA TRP A 66 -4.71 3.82 -1.32
C TRP A 66 -3.19 3.60 -1.46
N GLU A 67 -2.46 4.65 -1.87
CA GLU A 67 -0.99 4.63 -2.06
C GLU A 67 -0.17 4.31 -0.80
N GLU A 68 -0.73 4.44 0.41
CA GLU A 68 -0.01 4.19 1.68
C GLU A 68 -0.19 2.76 2.23
N LEU A 69 -1.05 1.92 1.64
CA LEU A 69 -1.19 0.50 2.01
C LEU A 69 -0.31 -0.40 1.14
N THR A 70 0.03 0.07 -0.07
CA THR A 70 0.90 -0.58 -1.04
C THR A 70 2.39 -0.51 -0.71
N VAL A 71 2.83 0.35 0.23
CA VAL A 71 4.28 0.61 0.42
C VAL A 71 4.93 -0.25 1.52
N THR A 72 4.20 -0.96 2.39
CA THR A 72 4.86 -1.82 3.41
C THR A 72 4.10 -3.08 3.83
N GLY A 73 2.90 -3.36 3.32
CA GLY A 73 2.11 -4.55 3.70
C GLY A 73 1.86 -5.56 2.58
N LEU A 74 1.95 -5.12 1.31
CA LEU A 74 1.60 -5.95 0.15
C LEU A 74 2.76 -6.81 -0.37
N ASP A 75 4.00 -6.56 0.04
CA ASP A 75 5.13 -7.48 -0.20
C ASP A 75 4.97 -8.83 0.54
N GLY A 76 4.08 -8.90 1.54
CA GLY A 76 3.76 -10.13 2.26
C GLY A 76 2.68 -11.00 1.59
N LEU A 77 1.98 -10.51 0.55
CA LEU A 77 0.83 -11.18 -0.05
C LEU A 77 1.15 -11.97 -1.33
N ARG A 78 2.44 -12.10 -1.66
CA ARG A 78 2.89 -13.06 -2.65
C ARG A 78 3.46 -14.26 -1.90
N ALA A 79 2.75 -15.38 -1.94
CA ALA A 79 3.42 -16.67 -1.84
C ALA A 79 4.29 -16.87 -3.10
N VAL A 80 5.33 -16.04 -3.26
CA VAL A 80 6.53 -16.52 -3.93
C VAL A 80 7.23 -17.32 -2.86
N GLU A 81 7.59 -18.56 -3.19
CA GLU A 81 8.64 -19.27 -2.49
C GLU A 81 9.70 -18.28 -2.03
N ALA A 82 10.02 -18.30 -0.73
CA ALA A 82 10.89 -17.35 -0.07
C ALA A 82 12.04 -16.96 -1.02
N PRO A 83 12.19 -15.67 -1.38
CA PRO A 83 13.37 -15.25 -2.09
C PRO A 83 14.52 -15.53 -1.13
N GLN A 84 15.27 -16.59 -1.45
CA GLN A 84 16.56 -16.91 -0.87
C GLN A 84 17.25 -15.61 -0.46
N ALA A 85 17.37 -15.41 0.86
CA ALA A 85 17.88 -14.20 1.45
C ALA A 85 19.23 -13.91 0.78
N LEU A 86 19.25 -12.90 -0.09
CA LEU A 86 20.47 -12.45 -0.71
C LEU A 86 21.44 -12.16 0.42
N LEU A 87 22.64 -12.71 0.32
CA LEU A 87 23.65 -12.49 1.34
C LEU A 87 23.88 -10.97 1.46
N PRO A 88 24.24 -10.45 2.65
CA PRO A 88 24.38 -9.01 2.87
C PRO A 88 25.22 -8.30 1.80
N ASP A 89 26.22 -8.99 1.24
CA ASP A 89 27.10 -8.50 0.19
C ASP A 89 26.39 -8.32 -1.16
N GLU A 90 25.44 -9.18 -1.49
CA GLU A 90 24.66 -9.10 -2.73
C GLU A 90 23.63 -7.97 -2.67
N ALA A 91 22.99 -7.78 -1.51
CA ALA A 91 22.10 -6.65 -1.27
C ALA A 91 22.86 -5.32 -1.39
N ASN A 92 24.07 -5.23 -0.83
CA ASN A 92 24.92 -4.05 -0.94
C ASN A 92 25.34 -3.76 -2.39
N ALA A 93 25.67 -4.79 -3.18
CA ALA A 93 26.02 -4.65 -4.59
C ALA A 93 24.85 -4.16 -5.45
N VAL A 94 23.61 -4.49 -5.09
CA VAL A 94 22.41 -3.95 -5.76
C VAL A 94 22.21 -2.47 -5.43
N VAL A 95 22.37 -2.08 -4.16
CA VAL A 95 22.24 -0.68 -3.73
C VAL A 95 23.28 0.22 -4.40
N GLU A 96 24.54 -0.21 -4.49
CA GLU A 96 25.58 0.56 -5.18
C GLU A 96 25.25 0.79 -6.66
N ARG A 97 24.82 -0.26 -7.35
CA ARG A 97 24.45 -0.18 -8.78
C ARG A 97 23.28 0.77 -9.03
N LEU A 98 22.26 0.71 -8.19
CA LEU A 98 21.10 1.61 -8.29
C LEU A 98 21.47 3.06 -7.95
N SER A 99 22.35 3.25 -6.97
CA SER A 99 22.87 4.57 -6.60
C SER A 99 23.69 5.21 -7.73
N GLU A 100 24.51 4.42 -8.42
CA GLU A 100 25.29 4.87 -9.57
C GLU A 100 24.39 5.26 -10.77
N ALA A 101 23.38 4.45 -11.08
CA ALA A 101 22.40 4.76 -12.11
C ALA A 101 21.62 6.05 -11.79
N TRP A 102 21.31 6.29 -10.52
CA TRP A 102 20.64 7.52 -10.09
C TRP A 102 21.54 8.75 -10.21
N ARG A 103 22.81 8.65 -9.79
CA ARG A 103 23.81 9.71 -9.96
C ARG A 103 24.06 10.04 -11.44
N GLU A 104 24.04 9.05 -12.31
CA GLU A 104 24.20 9.27 -13.75
C GLU A 104 22.98 9.95 -14.37
N ARG A 105 21.77 9.55 -13.97
CA ARG A 105 20.55 10.25 -14.37
C ARG A 105 20.56 11.71 -13.91
N ALA A 106 20.95 11.97 -12.67
CA ALA A 106 21.07 13.32 -12.13
C ALA A 106 22.05 14.19 -12.93
N ARG A 107 23.20 13.63 -13.33
CA ARG A 107 24.18 14.32 -14.21
C ARG A 107 23.62 14.64 -15.59
N ARG A 108 22.84 13.72 -16.20
CA ARG A 108 22.19 13.97 -17.50
C ARG A 108 21.12 15.05 -17.43
N VAL A 109 20.38 15.10 -16.32
CA VAL A 109 19.37 16.15 -16.10
C VAL A 109 20.03 17.49 -15.83
N ALA A 110 21.09 17.52 -15.00
CA ALA A 110 21.82 18.75 -14.69
C ALA A 110 22.64 19.30 -15.87
N GLY A 111 23.03 18.46 -16.83
CA GLY A 111 23.74 18.87 -18.05
C GLY A 111 22.84 19.26 -19.23
N ALA A 112 21.51 19.30 -19.04
CA ALA A 112 20.55 19.64 -20.10
C ALA A 112 20.13 21.12 -20.09
N ASP A 113 20.61 21.92 -19.13
CA ASP A 113 20.24 23.34 -18.97
C ASP A 113 21.23 24.33 -19.64
N ASP A 114 22.30 23.85 -20.28
CA ASP A 114 23.21 24.69 -21.09
C ASP A 114 22.85 24.58 -22.59
N ILE A 115 21.68 25.11 -22.99
CA ILE A 115 21.48 25.60 -24.36
C ILE A 115 21.41 27.11 -24.26
N GLU A 116 22.50 27.74 -24.68
CA GLU A 116 22.68 29.18 -24.82
C GLU A 116 21.57 29.78 -25.71
N ASP A 117 20.75 30.68 -25.16
CA ASP A 117 19.96 31.64 -25.92
C ASP A 117 20.93 32.63 -26.61
N GLY A 118 21.48 32.19 -27.72
CA GLY A 118 22.34 32.97 -28.62
C GLY A 118 21.51 33.73 -29.65
N ASP A 119 21.48 35.05 -29.45
CA ASP A 119 21.19 36.17 -30.36
C ASP A 119 21.19 35.89 -31.89
N GLY A 120 20.22 36.49 -32.59
CA GLY A 120 20.10 36.48 -34.04
C GLY A 120 19.05 37.47 -34.53
N GLY A 121 19.43 38.74 -34.62
CA GLY A 121 18.62 39.84 -35.13
C GLY A 121 18.31 39.81 -36.65
N ASP A 122 17.31 40.63 -36.98
CA ASP A 122 16.92 41.27 -38.25
C ASP A 122 16.85 40.46 -39.57
N ALA A 123 15.68 40.53 -40.21
CA ALA A 123 15.57 41.07 -41.57
C ALA A 123 14.09 41.23 -42.03
N SER A 124 13.81 42.45 -42.51
CA SER A 124 12.82 42.88 -43.53
C SER A 124 11.51 43.51 -43.05
#